data_AF-A0A7V6G4G3-F1
#
_entry.id   AF-A0A7V6G4G3-F1
#
_cell.length_a   1.000
_cell.length_b   1.000
_cell.length_c   1.000
_cell.angle_alpha   90.00
_cell.angle_beta   90.00
_cell.angle_gamma   90.00
#
_symmetry.space_group_name_H-M   'P 1'
#
loop_
_entity.id
_entity.type
_entity.pdbx_description
1 polymer ?
#
loop_
_entity_poly.entity_id
_entity_poly.type
_entity_poly.pdbx_seq_one_letter_code
_entity_poly.pdbx_strand_id
1 'polypeptide(L)'
;MVKCLMFSVLLTLCLAKIELKASIFLTEVFPASNYELGTPQDSVKKKETQKPRKGRFRSHKVSFETFNESYERALKYYNKGAYLSAAGLFEKLYPLAVGTRQGDSILYLFADSYFKNKDYHLAAYHFKTYTRRYPGTPRTELAALNCARALYYTSPSYEVDQTDTYYAIDEIKDFIKQYPNSPYIEDCNTMLDELRNKLAQKQFEIVKLYYNTGNYRAAQLMVKDFMKEYSYSPYAPEALFLLVKNNYEYASKSIESKQKERLIECAEAYDALAAQFPNFANIAEAKRIYDKALTEINIINSKQK
;
A
#
# COMPACT_ATOMS: atom_id res chain seq x y z
N MET A 1 -19.65 -39.47 37.29
CA MET A 1 -20.63 -39.24 36.21
C MET A 1 -21.88 -38.41 36.59
N VAL A 2 -22.11 -38.06 37.87
CA VAL A 2 -23.33 -37.29 38.26
C VAL A 2 -23.14 -35.75 38.22
N LYS A 3 -21.90 -35.24 38.29
CA LYS A 3 -21.61 -33.79 38.20
C LYS A 3 -21.75 -33.19 36.79
N CYS A 4 -21.86 -34.01 35.74
CA CYS A 4 -21.96 -33.53 34.35
C CYS A 4 -23.42 -33.33 33.90
N LEU A 5 -24.38 -34.08 34.46
CA LEU A 5 -25.79 -33.93 34.11
C LEU A 5 -26.45 -32.69 34.74
N MET A 6 -25.98 -32.21 35.89
CA MET A 6 -26.55 -31.02 36.55
C MET A 6 -26.19 -29.70 35.85
N PHE A 7 -25.08 -29.64 35.12
CA PHE A 7 -24.66 -28.44 34.38
C PHE A 7 -25.42 -28.27 33.06
N SER A 8 -25.89 -29.39 32.47
CA SER A 8 -26.70 -29.40 31.25
C SER A 8 -28.11 -28.85 31.47
N VAL A 9 -28.71 -29.07 32.64
CA VAL A 9 -30.09 -28.63 32.94
C VAL A 9 -30.15 -27.16 33.38
N LEU A 10 -29.08 -26.63 34.00
CA LEU A 10 -29.01 -25.21 34.34
C LEU A 10 -28.81 -24.30 33.12
N LEU A 11 -28.10 -24.78 32.09
CA LEU A 11 -27.81 -23.99 30.90
C LEU A 11 -29.04 -23.85 29.98
N THR A 12 -29.91 -24.87 29.93
CA THR A 12 -31.15 -24.85 29.15
C THR A 12 -32.24 -23.98 29.77
N LEU A 13 -32.31 -23.90 31.10
CA LEU A 13 -33.23 -22.98 31.80
C LEU A 13 -32.83 -21.50 31.68
N CYS A 14 -31.55 -21.21 31.43
CA CYS A 14 -31.06 -19.83 31.31
C CYS A 14 -31.34 -19.23 29.91
N LEU A 15 -31.29 -20.06 28.86
CA LEU A 15 -31.55 -19.65 27.48
C LEU A 15 -33.05 -19.37 27.22
N ALA A 16 -33.96 -20.12 27.85
CA ALA A 16 -35.41 -19.91 27.72
C ALA A 16 -35.91 -18.59 28.35
N LYS A 17 -35.19 -18.01 29.31
CA LYS A 17 -35.53 -16.71 29.94
C LYS A 17 -35.15 -15.50 29.08
N ILE A 18 -34.29 -15.68 28.07
CA ILE A 18 -33.79 -14.59 27.22
C ILE A 18 -34.76 -14.34 26.05
N GLU A 19 -35.43 -15.38 25.53
CA GLU A 19 -36.35 -15.25 24.39
C GLU A 19 -37.69 -14.58 24.74
N LEU A 20 -38.15 -14.61 26.00
CA LEU A 20 -39.44 -13.98 26.38
C LEU A 20 -39.39 -12.45 26.56
N LYS A 21 -38.20 -11.83 26.66
CA LYS A 21 -38.05 -10.39 26.90
C LYS A 21 -37.99 -9.54 25.64
N ALA A 22 -37.72 -10.14 24.47
CA ALA A 22 -37.62 -9.40 23.21
C ALA A 22 -38.97 -9.15 22.52
N SER A 23 -40.04 -9.86 22.92
CA SER A 23 -41.36 -9.78 22.27
C SER A 23 -42.27 -8.66 22.81
N ILE A 24 -41.91 -7.98 23.90
CA ILE A 24 -42.82 -7.06 24.63
C ILE A 24 -42.54 -5.56 24.34
N PHE A 25 -41.50 -5.20 23.59
CA PHE A 25 -41.04 -3.79 23.51
C PHE A 25 -41.36 -3.03 22.20
N LEU A 26 -42.24 -3.53 21.33
CA LEU A 26 -42.59 -2.82 20.08
C LEU A 26 -44.09 -2.61 19.84
N THR A 27 -44.88 -2.67 20.90
CA THR A 27 -46.26 -2.19 20.90
C THR A 27 -46.45 -1.26 22.09
N GLU A 28 -46.99 -0.08 21.84
CA GLU A 28 -47.40 0.97 22.80
C GLU A 28 -46.37 2.04 23.17
N VAL A 29 -46.10 3.00 22.26
CA VAL A 29 -46.00 4.41 22.69
C VAL A 29 -46.44 5.38 21.57
N PHE A 30 -47.54 6.09 21.86
CA PHE A 30 -48.06 7.35 21.27
C PHE A 30 -49.20 7.33 20.20
N PRO A 31 -50.34 7.99 20.50
CA PRO A 31 -51.56 8.01 19.67
C PRO A 31 -51.67 9.21 18.72
N ALA A 32 -52.70 9.09 17.88
CA ALA A 32 -53.22 9.99 16.85
C ALA A 32 -53.06 11.51 17.06
N SER A 33 -52.74 12.22 15.97
CA SER A 33 -53.21 13.59 15.74
C SER A 33 -53.90 13.67 14.38
N ASN A 34 -55.12 14.19 14.41
CA ASN A 34 -56.03 14.35 13.28
C ASN A 34 -55.57 15.53 12.41
N TYR A 35 -55.44 15.28 11.11
CA TYR A 35 -55.54 16.33 10.10
C TYR A 35 -56.52 15.88 9.02
N GLU A 36 -57.73 16.44 9.09
CA GLU A 36 -58.75 16.34 8.05
C GLU A 36 -58.39 17.28 6.90
N LEU A 37 -58.32 16.74 5.68
CA LEU A 37 -58.42 17.52 4.45
C LEU A 37 -59.40 16.80 3.53
N GLY A 38 -60.43 17.55 3.14
CA GLY A 38 -61.72 17.07 2.66
C GLY A 38 -61.72 16.34 1.32
N THR A 39 -62.82 15.62 1.12
CA THR A 39 -63.19 14.97 -0.14
C THR A 39 -63.93 15.93 -1.07
N PRO A 40 -63.58 15.94 -2.36
CA PRO A 40 -64.54 16.25 -3.41
C PRO A 40 -65.11 14.94 -3.95
N GLN A 41 -66.41 14.71 -3.72
CA GLN A 41 -67.17 13.80 -4.56
C GLN A 41 -67.31 14.44 -5.93
N ASP A 42 -66.91 13.74 -6.99
CA ASP A 42 -67.61 13.80 -8.26
C ASP A 42 -67.30 12.58 -9.16
N SER A 43 -68.37 11.85 -9.45
CA SER A 43 -68.66 11.14 -10.70
C SER A 43 -67.59 10.22 -11.33
N VAL A 44 -67.73 8.95 -10.97
CA VAL A 44 -67.58 7.73 -11.78
C VAL A 44 -67.45 7.93 -13.31
N LYS A 45 -66.30 7.51 -13.86
CA LYS A 45 -66.26 6.69 -15.07
C LYS A 45 -65.60 5.36 -14.73
N LYS A 46 -66.39 4.27 -14.74
CA LYS A 46 -65.89 2.89 -14.68
C LYS A 46 -64.94 2.68 -15.86
N LYS A 47 -63.63 2.72 -15.63
CA LYS A 47 -62.69 2.00 -16.48
C LYS A 47 -62.78 0.53 -16.08
N GLU A 48 -63.20 -0.31 -17.01
CA GLU A 48 -63.19 -1.76 -16.88
C GLU A 48 -61.85 -2.21 -16.29
N THR A 49 -61.90 -2.83 -15.12
CA THR A 49 -60.76 -3.53 -14.55
C THR A 49 -60.42 -4.68 -15.48
N GLN A 50 -59.36 -4.52 -16.27
CA GLN A 50 -58.71 -5.65 -16.91
C GLN A 50 -58.35 -6.65 -15.80
N LYS A 51 -58.87 -7.88 -15.90
CA LYS A 51 -58.47 -8.97 -15.01
C LYS A 51 -56.94 -9.00 -14.96
N PRO A 52 -56.31 -9.07 -13.77
CA PRO A 52 -54.86 -9.17 -13.70
C PRO A 52 -54.46 -10.37 -14.53
N ARG A 53 -53.57 -10.16 -15.52
CA ARG A 53 -52.92 -11.26 -16.22
C ARG A 53 -52.35 -12.13 -15.11
N LYS A 54 -52.74 -13.41 -15.05
CA LYS A 54 -52.12 -14.41 -14.17
C LYS A 54 -50.66 -14.55 -14.60
N GLY A 55 -49.83 -13.61 -14.16
CA GLY A 55 -48.39 -13.77 -14.20
C GLY A 55 -48.08 -14.97 -13.32
N ARG A 56 -47.44 -15.98 -13.89
CA ARG A 56 -46.86 -17.08 -13.14
C ARG A 56 -45.97 -16.46 -12.08
N PHE A 57 -46.42 -16.40 -10.82
CA PHE A 57 -45.51 -16.15 -9.70
C PHE A 57 -44.51 -17.29 -9.73
N ARG A 58 -43.31 -17.05 -10.29
CA ARG A 58 -42.20 -17.96 -10.09
C ARG A 58 -41.95 -17.92 -8.59
N SER A 59 -42.29 -18.98 -7.88
CA SER A 59 -41.85 -19.17 -6.51
C SER A 59 -40.31 -19.19 -6.58
N HIS A 60 -39.66 -18.04 -6.36
CA HIS A 60 -38.25 -18.03 -6.05
C HIS A 60 -38.15 -18.75 -4.72
N LYS A 61 -37.72 -20.00 -4.77
CA LYS A 61 -37.42 -20.79 -3.58
C LYS A 61 -36.23 -20.08 -2.93
N VAL A 62 -36.49 -19.26 -1.92
CA VAL A 62 -35.42 -18.65 -1.12
C VAL A 62 -34.80 -19.79 -0.32
N SER A 63 -33.70 -20.35 -0.81
CA SER A 63 -32.93 -21.31 -0.03
C SER A 63 -32.18 -20.54 1.05
N PHE A 64 -32.52 -20.78 2.31
CA PHE A 64 -31.68 -20.36 3.43
C PHE A 64 -30.44 -21.26 3.43
N GLU A 65 -29.33 -20.76 2.91
CA GLU A 65 -28.07 -21.50 2.91
C GLU A 65 -27.50 -21.51 4.33
N THR A 66 -27.06 -22.68 4.79
CA THR A 66 -26.38 -22.81 6.07
C THR A 66 -24.96 -22.25 6.00
N PHE A 67 -24.39 -21.92 7.16
CA PHE A 67 -23.00 -21.44 7.26
C PHE A 67 -22.01 -22.41 6.59
N ASN A 68 -22.13 -23.71 6.86
CA ASN A 68 -21.25 -24.73 6.29
C ASN A 68 -21.38 -24.82 4.77
N GLU A 69 -22.61 -24.82 4.23
CA GLU A 69 -22.83 -24.82 2.78
C GLU A 69 -22.24 -23.58 2.10
N SER A 70 -22.41 -22.41 2.72
CA SER A 70 -21.82 -21.15 2.23
C SER A 70 -20.29 -21.19 2.25
N TYR A 71 -19.69 -21.78 3.29
CA TYR A 71 -18.25 -21.94 3.41
C TYR A 71 -17.69 -22.91 2.35
N GLU A 72 -18.30 -24.08 2.19
CA GLU A 72 -17.92 -25.05 1.14
C GLU A 72 -18.05 -24.44 -0.27
N ARG A 73 -19.08 -23.62 -0.49
CA ARG A 73 -19.24 -22.89 -1.74
C ARG A 73 -18.15 -21.84 -1.94
N ALA A 74 -17.76 -21.12 -0.89
CA ALA A 74 -16.65 -20.15 -0.95
C ALA A 74 -15.33 -20.85 -1.31
N LEU A 75 -15.03 -22.00 -0.68
CA LEU A 75 -13.88 -22.84 -1.02
C LEU A 75 -13.94 -23.32 -2.47
N LYS A 76 -15.11 -23.73 -2.96
CA LYS A 76 -15.29 -24.14 -4.35
C LYS A 76 -14.99 -23.00 -5.33
N TYR A 77 -15.42 -21.77 -5.04
CA TYR A 77 -15.08 -20.62 -5.87
C TYR A 77 -13.59 -20.29 -5.81
N TYR A 78 -13.00 -20.32 -4.63
CA TYR A 78 -11.57 -20.07 -4.42
C TYR A 78 -10.72 -21.08 -5.21
N ASN A 79 -11.02 -22.38 -5.12
CA ASN A 79 -10.31 -23.45 -5.82
C ASN A 79 -10.49 -23.38 -7.34
N LYS A 80 -11.59 -22.79 -7.83
CA LYS A 80 -11.83 -22.54 -9.25
C LYS A 80 -11.15 -21.27 -9.78
N GLY A 81 -10.47 -20.51 -8.93
CA GLY A 81 -9.88 -19.21 -9.30
C GLY A 81 -10.88 -18.06 -9.37
N ALA A 82 -12.15 -18.28 -8.98
CA ALA A 82 -13.16 -17.23 -8.89
C ALA A 82 -13.00 -16.44 -7.58
N TYR A 83 -11.85 -15.79 -7.43
CA TYR A 83 -11.40 -15.22 -6.16
C TYR A 83 -12.29 -14.11 -5.65
N LEU A 84 -12.77 -13.20 -6.50
CA LEU A 84 -13.67 -12.12 -6.09
C LEU A 84 -15.00 -12.67 -5.55
N SER A 85 -15.54 -13.72 -6.17
CA SER A 85 -16.75 -14.41 -5.69
C SER A 85 -16.51 -15.13 -4.36
N ALA A 86 -15.34 -15.73 -4.18
CA ALA A 86 -14.94 -16.34 -2.92
C ALA A 86 -14.79 -15.30 -1.81
N ALA A 87 -14.12 -14.17 -2.10
CA ALA A 87 -13.91 -13.07 -1.17
C ALA A 87 -15.25 -12.53 -0.64
N GLY A 88 -16.21 -12.26 -1.53
CA GLY A 88 -17.54 -11.76 -1.11
C GLY A 88 -18.34 -12.76 -0.27
N LEU A 89 -18.07 -14.07 -0.35
CA LEU A 89 -18.65 -15.05 0.56
C LEU A 89 -17.89 -15.10 1.89
N PHE A 90 -16.56 -15.10 1.87
CA PHE A 90 -15.75 -15.07 3.08
C PHE A 90 -15.99 -13.80 3.91
N GLU A 91 -16.23 -12.65 3.27
CA GLU A 91 -16.59 -11.40 3.93
C GLU A 91 -17.86 -11.55 4.78
N LYS A 92 -18.88 -12.21 4.24
CA LYS A 92 -20.16 -12.46 4.94
C LYS A 92 -20.00 -13.51 6.05
N LEU A 93 -19.15 -14.51 5.83
CA LEU A 93 -18.92 -15.61 6.77
C LEU A 93 -18.04 -15.18 7.95
N TYR A 94 -17.07 -14.31 7.72
CA TYR A 94 -16.06 -13.98 8.73
C TYR A 94 -16.64 -13.42 10.04
N PRO A 95 -17.58 -12.45 10.04
CA PRO A 95 -18.21 -11.95 11.27
C PRO A 95 -18.89 -13.04 12.10
N LEU A 96 -19.45 -14.06 11.44
CA LEU A 96 -20.11 -15.20 12.10
C LEU A 96 -19.10 -16.22 12.65
N ALA A 97 -17.87 -16.22 12.14
CA ALA A 97 -16.82 -17.16 12.49
C ALA A 97 -15.81 -16.61 13.52
N VAL A 98 -15.94 -15.35 13.96
CA VAL A 98 -15.04 -14.74 14.95
C VAL A 98 -15.05 -15.56 16.25
N GLY A 99 -13.86 -15.83 16.81
CA GLY A 99 -13.71 -16.64 18.02
C GLY A 99 -13.80 -18.16 17.80
N THR A 100 -14.15 -18.62 16.60
CA THR A 100 -14.11 -20.04 16.25
C THR A 100 -12.76 -20.44 15.67
N ARG A 101 -12.47 -21.75 15.67
CA ARG A 101 -11.28 -22.32 14.99
C ARG A 101 -11.30 -22.09 13.47
N GLN A 102 -12.49 -21.96 12.85
CA GLN A 102 -12.62 -21.70 11.42
C GLN A 102 -12.39 -20.23 11.05
N GLY A 103 -12.58 -19.29 11.99
CA GLY A 103 -12.41 -17.86 11.75
C GLY A 103 -11.01 -17.48 11.27
N ASP A 104 -9.98 -18.16 11.80
CA ASP A 104 -8.59 -18.09 11.31
C ASP A 104 -8.53 -18.39 9.81
N SER A 105 -8.96 -19.58 9.40
CA SER A 105 -8.88 -20.01 8.00
C SER A 105 -9.72 -19.14 7.07
N ILE A 106 -10.91 -18.72 7.51
CA ILE A 106 -11.79 -17.84 6.73
C ILE A 106 -11.12 -16.49 6.49
N LEU A 107 -10.56 -15.84 7.51
CA LEU A 107 -9.92 -14.54 7.33
C LEU A 107 -8.67 -14.63 6.45
N TYR A 108 -7.87 -15.69 6.62
CA TYR A 108 -6.70 -15.90 5.76
C TYR A 108 -7.11 -16.06 4.29
N LEU A 109 -8.08 -16.94 4.01
CA LEU A 109 -8.59 -17.17 2.65
C LEU A 109 -9.29 -15.93 2.08
N PHE A 110 -9.91 -15.12 2.94
CA PHE A 110 -10.50 -13.86 2.54
C PHE A 110 -9.44 -12.89 2.00
N ALA A 111 -8.37 -12.67 2.77
CA ALA A 111 -7.24 -11.83 2.36
C ALA A 111 -6.53 -12.38 1.11
N ASP A 112 -6.28 -13.69 1.09
CA ASP A 112 -5.60 -14.35 -0.02
C ASP A 112 -6.44 -14.35 -1.31
N SER A 113 -7.78 -14.39 -1.20
CA SER A 113 -8.66 -14.21 -2.35
C SER A 113 -8.43 -12.85 -3.01
N TYR A 114 -8.37 -11.76 -2.24
CA TYR A 114 -8.04 -10.44 -2.81
C TYR A 114 -6.64 -10.40 -3.41
N PHE A 115 -5.67 -11.00 -2.75
CA PHE A 115 -4.29 -11.08 -3.25
C PHE A 115 -4.21 -11.76 -4.60
N LYS A 116 -4.85 -12.93 -4.73
CA LYS A 116 -4.89 -13.70 -5.99
C LYS A 116 -5.73 -13.03 -7.07
N ASN A 117 -6.70 -12.21 -6.68
CA ASN A 117 -7.44 -11.33 -7.58
C ASN A 117 -6.65 -10.07 -7.97
N LYS A 118 -5.44 -9.86 -7.44
CA LYS A 118 -4.59 -8.67 -7.63
C LYS A 118 -5.18 -7.38 -7.05
N ASP A 119 -6.12 -7.50 -6.12
CA ASP A 119 -6.61 -6.36 -5.34
C ASP A 119 -5.72 -6.19 -4.11
N TYR A 120 -4.53 -5.64 -4.35
CA TYR A 120 -3.45 -5.65 -3.37
C TYR A 120 -3.70 -4.72 -2.18
N HIS A 121 -4.43 -3.61 -2.35
CA HIS A 121 -4.80 -2.74 -1.23
C HIS A 121 -5.71 -3.45 -0.24
N LEU A 122 -6.78 -4.12 -0.73
CA LEU A 122 -7.68 -4.90 0.13
C LEU A 122 -6.95 -6.11 0.73
N ALA A 123 -6.11 -6.78 -0.06
CA ALA A 123 -5.30 -7.89 0.42
C ALA A 123 -4.40 -7.49 1.60
N ALA A 124 -3.62 -6.41 1.45
CA ALA A 124 -2.74 -5.89 2.50
C ALA A 124 -3.53 -5.56 3.78
N TYR A 125 -4.67 -4.87 3.64
CA TYR A 125 -5.53 -4.53 4.77
C TYR A 125 -6.01 -5.77 5.53
N HIS A 126 -6.50 -6.79 4.81
CA HIS A 126 -7.03 -8.00 5.44
C HIS A 126 -5.92 -8.91 5.99
N PHE A 127 -4.74 -8.98 5.36
CA PHE A 127 -3.58 -9.68 5.92
C PHE A 127 -3.05 -8.99 7.19
N LYS A 128 -2.96 -7.66 7.21
CA LYS A 128 -2.60 -6.91 8.44
C LYS A 128 -3.63 -7.12 9.54
N THR A 129 -4.91 -7.21 9.17
CA THR A 129 -5.97 -7.55 10.13
C THR A 129 -5.79 -8.96 10.67
N TYR A 130 -5.42 -9.92 9.81
CA TYR A 130 -5.15 -11.30 10.20
C TYR A 130 -4.00 -11.40 11.20
N THR A 131 -2.86 -10.75 10.94
CA THR A 131 -1.70 -10.81 11.85
C THR A 131 -2.00 -10.23 13.23
N ARG A 132 -2.87 -9.22 13.30
CA ARG A 132 -3.35 -8.62 14.56
C ARG A 132 -4.35 -9.50 15.31
N ARG A 133 -5.27 -10.16 14.60
CA ARG A 133 -6.35 -10.96 15.23
C ARG A 133 -5.93 -12.38 15.60
N TYR A 134 -5.00 -12.95 14.83
CA TYR A 134 -4.52 -14.32 15.01
C TYR A 134 -2.99 -14.33 15.16
N PRO A 135 -2.44 -13.75 16.25
CA PRO A 135 -1.01 -13.80 16.50
C PRO A 135 -0.57 -15.22 16.89
N GLY A 136 0.64 -15.63 16.48
CA GLY A 136 1.26 -16.89 16.90
C GLY A 136 0.71 -18.16 16.24
N THR A 137 -0.14 -18.03 15.21
CA THR A 137 -0.54 -19.19 14.39
C THR A 137 0.56 -19.56 13.39
N PRO A 138 0.60 -20.81 12.89
CA PRO A 138 1.57 -21.21 11.86
C PRO A 138 1.47 -20.39 10.56
N ARG A 139 0.35 -19.70 10.32
CA ARG A 139 0.13 -18.86 9.13
C ARG A 139 0.39 -17.38 9.38
N THR A 140 0.64 -16.95 10.62
CA THR A 140 0.85 -15.53 10.95
C THR A 140 2.05 -14.96 10.22
N GLU A 141 3.17 -15.70 10.19
CA GLU A 141 4.36 -15.31 9.43
C GLU A 141 4.05 -15.18 7.94
N LEU A 142 3.41 -16.20 7.35
CA LEU A 142 3.04 -16.18 5.93
C LEU A 142 2.06 -15.05 5.59
N ALA A 143 1.13 -14.73 6.49
CA ALA A 143 0.21 -13.60 6.32
C ALA A 143 0.93 -12.25 6.38
N ALA A 144 1.90 -12.10 7.30
CA ALA A 144 2.73 -10.90 7.38
C ALA A 144 3.57 -10.71 6.10
N LEU A 145 4.15 -11.80 5.58
CA LEU A 145 4.85 -11.79 4.29
C LEU A 145 3.93 -11.40 3.14
N ASN A 146 2.73 -11.97 3.06
CA ASN A 146 1.78 -11.65 2.00
C ASN A 146 1.23 -10.21 2.12
N CYS A 147 1.14 -9.65 3.32
CA CYS A 147 0.87 -8.23 3.55
C CYS A 147 1.97 -7.36 2.91
N ALA A 148 3.23 -7.64 3.22
CA ALA A 148 4.38 -6.94 2.67
C ALA A 148 4.46 -7.07 1.13
N ARG A 149 4.24 -8.26 0.59
CA ARG A 149 4.17 -8.51 -0.87
C ARG A 149 3.04 -7.73 -1.53
N ALA A 150 1.86 -7.67 -0.90
CA ALA A 150 0.73 -6.92 -1.43
C ALA A 150 1.07 -5.42 -1.53
N LEU A 151 1.62 -4.84 -0.46
CA LEU A 151 2.05 -3.43 -0.47
C LEU A 151 3.18 -3.15 -1.48
N TYR A 152 4.10 -4.10 -1.66
CA TYR A 152 5.10 -4.00 -2.70
C TYR A 152 4.47 -3.90 -4.11
N TYR A 153 3.43 -4.70 -4.40
CA TYR A 153 2.72 -4.61 -5.68
C TYR A 153 1.84 -3.37 -5.84
N THR A 154 1.47 -2.68 -4.75
CA THR A 154 0.80 -1.37 -4.84
C THR A 154 1.76 -0.23 -5.15
N SER A 155 3.07 -0.41 -4.98
CA SER A 155 4.07 0.63 -5.25
C SER A 155 4.05 1.03 -6.73
N PRO A 156 3.74 2.31 -7.06
CA PRO A 156 3.59 2.76 -8.44
C PRO A 156 4.95 2.89 -9.14
N SER A 157 4.95 3.36 -10.40
CA SER A 157 6.19 3.74 -11.09
C SER A 157 6.85 4.97 -10.43
N TYR A 158 8.14 5.19 -10.67
CA TYR A 158 8.92 6.21 -9.94
C TYR A 158 8.45 7.65 -10.21
N GLU A 159 7.77 7.91 -11.32
CA GLU A 159 7.28 9.26 -11.69
C GLU A 159 6.13 9.73 -10.78
N VAL A 160 5.35 8.79 -10.25
CA VAL A 160 4.13 9.05 -9.47
C VAL A 160 4.50 9.28 -8.00
N ASP A 161 3.55 9.79 -7.20
CA ASP A 161 3.67 9.86 -5.74
C ASP A 161 4.09 8.51 -5.14
N GLN A 162 4.98 8.54 -4.14
CA GLN A 162 5.64 7.34 -3.59
C GLN A 162 5.15 6.97 -2.20
N THR A 163 4.00 7.48 -1.74
CA THR A 163 3.44 7.17 -0.41
C THR A 163 3.33 5.66 -0.17
N ASP A 164 2.78 4.92 -1.14
CA ASP A 164 2.65 3.47 -1.04
C ASP A 164 4.00 2.73 -1.04
N THR A 165 5.01 3.29 -1.72
CA THR A 165 6.39 2.76 -1.72
C THR A 165 7.01 2.85 -0.32
N TYR A 166 6.83 3.99 0.37
CA TYR A 166 7.31 4.14 1.75
C TYR A 166 6.60 3.19 2.71
N TYR A 167 5.27 3.04 2.58
CA TYR A 167 4.51 2.07 3.38
C TYR A 167 4.96 0.63 3.15
N ALA A 168 5.23 0.25 1.89
CA ALA A 168 5.75 -1.07 1.57
C ALA A 168 7.13 -1.31 2.21
N ILE A 169 8.05 -0.34 2.11
CA ILE A 169 9.37 -0.40 2.74
C ILE A 169 9.27 -0.63 4.24
N ASP A 170 8.39 0.09 4.92
CA ASP A 170 8.23 -0.01 6.38
C ASP A 170 7.63 -1.36 6.78
N GLU A 171 6.61 -1.86 6.07
CA GLU A 171 6.04 -3.18 6.34
C GLU A 171 7.05 -4.33 6.10
N ILE A 172 7.88 -4.22 5.05
CA ILE A 172 8.94 -5.21 4.77
C ILE A 172 9.98 -5.20 5.90
N LYS A 173 10.41 -4.02 6.37
CA LYS A 173 11.34 -3.92 7.50
C LYS A 173 10.74 -4.50 8.77
N ASP A 174 9.46 -4.24 9.03
CA ASP A 174 8.75 -4.81 10.17
C ASP A 174 8.70 -6.34 10.10
N PHE A 175 8.46 -6.91 8.92
CA PHE A 175 8.53 -8.35 8.71
C PHE A 175 9.93 -8.91 9.02
N ILE A 176 10.99 -8.32 8.46
CA ILE A 176 12.38 -8.75 8.68
C ILE A 176 12.73 -8.68 10.17
N LYS A 177 12.31 -7.61 10.86
CA LYS A 177 12.53 -7.42 12.30
C LYS A 177 11.78 -8.45 13.13
N GLN A 178 10.54 -8.77 12.75
CA GLN A 178 9.69 -9.70 13.50
C GLN A 178 10.09 -11.16 13.28
N TYR A 179 10.55 -11.52 12.08
CA TYR A 179 10.86 -12.89 11.67
C TYR A 179 12.28 -13.03 11.10
N PRO A 180 13.35 -12.72 11.88
CA PRO A 180 14.72 -12.64 11.35
C PRO A 180 15.29 -13.98 10.84
N ASN A 181 14.72 -15.11 11.26
CA ASN A 181 15.14 -16.45 10.82
C ASN A 181 14.21 -17.05 9.74
N SER A 182 13.34 -16.23 9.15
CA SER A 182 12.40 -16.67 8.11
C SER A 182 13.15 -17.13 6.86
N PRO A 183 12.69 -18.18 6.16
CA PRO A 183 13.24 -18.54 4.86
C PRO A 183 12.97 -17.47 3.78
N TYR A 184 12.09 -16.50 4.04
CA TYR A 184 11.70 -15.44 3.09
C TYR A 184 12.48 -14.14 3.25
N ILE A 185 13.51 -14.09 4.10
CA ILE A 185 14.31 -12.88 4.32
C ILE A 185 14.96 -12.39 3.02
N GLU A 186 15.45 -13.29 2.18
CA GLU A 186 16.12 -12.91 0.93
C GLU A 186 15.14 -12.29 -0.09
N ASP A 187 13.93 -12.85 -0.20
CA ASP A 187 12.84 -12.27 -1.01
C ASP A 187 12.53 -10.84 -0.53
N CYS A 188 12.44 -10.65 0.79
CA CYS A 188 12.16 -9.35 1.40
C CYS A 188 13.30 -8.34 1.18
N ASN A 189 14.56 -8.76 1.26
CA ASN A 189 15.71 -7.91 0.95
C ASN A 189 15.70 -7.48 -0.52
N THR A 190 15.40 -8.42 -1.43
CA THR A 190 15.28 -8.12 -2.87
C THR A 190 14.19 -7.07 -3.12
N MET A 191 12.99 -7.28 -2.57
CA MET A 191 11.89 -6.31 -2.67
C MET A 191 12.27 -4.94 -2.07
N LEU A 192 12.96 -4.92 -0.94
CA LEU A 192 13.41 -3.69 -0.27
C LEU A 192 14.39 -2.92 -1.14
N ASP A 193 15.35 -3.59 -1.77
CA ASP A 193 16.36 -2.98 -2.64
C ASP A 193 15.72 -2.44 -3.92
N GLU A 194 14.76 -3.14 -4.51
CA GLU A 194 14.01 -2.64 -5.67
C GLU A 194 13.22 -1.36 -5.34
N LEU A 195 12.51 -1.32 -4.21
CA LEU A 195 11.76 -0.13 -3.78
C LEU A 195 12.70 1.04 -3.48
N ARG A 196 13.83 0.78 -2.83
CA ARG A 196 14.88 1.78 -2.55
C ARG A 196 15.49 2.34 -3.84
N ASN A 197 15.81 1.47 -4.79
CA ASN A 197 16.34 1.88 -6.09
C ASN A 197 15.32 2.71 -6.88
N LYS A 198 14.01 2.40 -6.76
CA LYS A 198 12.94 3.21 -7.34
C LYS A 198 12.91 4.63 -6.76
N LEU A 199 13.05 4.78 -5.44
CA LEU A 199 13.13 6.09 -4.80
C LEU A 199 14.39 6.87 -5.23
N ALA A 200 15.53 6.19 -5.28
CA ALA A 200 16.78 6.77 -5.77
C ALA A 200 16.64 7.24 -7.22
N GLN A 201 16.05 6.42 -8.11
CA GLN A 201 15.80 6.79 -9.50
C GLN A 201 14.98 8.08 -9.58
N LYS A 202 13.88 8.18 -8.83
CA LYS A 202 13.06 9.40 -8.80
C LYS A 202 13.87 10.63 -8.43
N GLN A 203 14.67 10.55 -7.36
CA GLN A 203 15.48 11.68 -6.91
C GLN A 203 16.58 12.04 -7.92
N PHE A 204 17.17 11.04 -8.57
CA PHE A 204 18.17 11.24 -9.62
C PHE A 204 17.59 11.92 -10.88
N GLU A 205 16.37 11.57 -11.29
CA GLU A 205 15.69 12.27 -12.38
C GLU A 205 15.44 13.76 -12.05
N ILE A 206 15.16 14.08 -10.78
CA ILE A 206 15.02 15.47 -10.34
C ILE A 206 16.36 16.22 -10.41
N VAL A 207 17.47 15.57 -10.03
CA VAL A 207 18.83 16.13 -10.23
C VAL A 207 19.07 16.45 -11.70
N LYS A 208 18.79 15.50 -12.60
CA LYS A 208 18.93 15.70 -14.05
C LYS A 208 18.06 16.84 -14.56
N LEU A 209 16.81 16.96 -14.09
CA LEU A 209 15.92 18.04 -14.46
C LEU A 209 16.51 19.42 -14.12
N TYR A 210 17.03 19.61 -12.91
CA TYR A 210 17.61 20.90 -12.51
C TYR A 210 18.90 21.23 -13.27
N TYR A 211 19.75 20.23 -13.51
CA TYR A 211 20.92 20.39 -14.36
C TYR A 211 20.52 20.82 -15.79
N ASN A 212 19.58 20.10 -16.41
CA ASN A 212 19.15 20.36 -17.79
C ASN A 212 18.45 21.72 -17.97
N THR A 213 17.75 22.20 -16.93
CA THR A 213 17.12 23.52 -16.93
C THR A 213 18.09 24.66 -16.61
N GLY A 214 19.35 24.35 -16.31
CA GLY A 214 20.39 25.32 -15.98
C GLY A 214 20.23 25.97 -14.60
N ASN A 215 19.42 25.39 -13.72
CA ASN A 215 19.27 25.87 -12.34
C ASN A 215 20.39 25.30 -11.46
N TYR A 216 21.60 25.81 -11.68
CA TYR A 216 22.84 25.25 -11.13
C TYR A 216 22.84 25.14 -9.60
N ARG A 217 22.31 26.15 -8.90
CA ARG A 217 22.26 26.15 -7.44
C ARG A 217 21.29 25.08 -6.91
N ALA A 218 20.14 24.91 -7.56
CA ALA A 218 19.20 23.85 -7.21
C ALA A 218 19.82 22.48 -7.49
N ALA A 219 20.45 22.29 -8.65
CA ALA A 219 21.13 21.03 -8.99
C ALA A 219 22.21 20.65 -7.96
N GLN A 220 23.04 21.62 -7.51
CA GLN A 220 24.02 21.40 -6.44
C GLN A 220 23.37 20.90 -5.14
N LEU A 221 22.29 21.55 -4.70
CA LEU A 221 21.57 21.16 -3.49
C LEU A 221 20.97 19.77 -3.65
N MET A 222 20.32 19.49 -4.77
CA MET A 222 19.67 18.21 -5.03
C MET A 222 20.66 17.06 -5.10
N VAL A 223 21.87 17.26 -5.65
CA VAL A 223 22.92 16.22 -5.59
C VAL A 223 23.39 15.99 -4.15
N LYS A 224 23.55 17.04 -3.35
CA LYS A 224 23.94 16.88 -1.93
C LYS A 224 22.90 16.09 -1.15
N ASP A 225 21.62 16.41 -1.34
CA ASP A 225 20.50 15.68 -0.72
C ASP A 225 20.43 14.24 -1.24
N PHE A 226 20.62 14.05 -2.55
CA PHE A 226 20.69 12.72 -3.17
C PHE A 226 21.80 11.88 -2.54
N MET A 227 23.02 12.40 -2.41
CA MET A 227 24.15 11.67 -1.85
C MET A 227 24.01 11.41 -0.34
N LYS A 228 23.24 12.24 0.37
CA LYS A 228 22.93 12.01 1.78
C LYS A 228 22.00 10.80 1.97
N GLU A 229 21.03 10.61 1.09
CA GLU A 229 20.00 9.59 1.24
C GLU A 229 20.23 8.32 0.40
N TYR A 230 20.83 8.45 -0.78
CA TYR A 230 20.90 7.40 -1.82
C TYR A 230 22.33 7.13 -2.32
N SER A 231 23.35 7.34 -1.49
CA SER A 231 24.77 7.04 -1.83
C SER A 231 25.05 5.58 -2.16
N TYR A 232 24.22 4.66 -1.68
CA TYR A 232 24.31 3.23 -1.98
C TYR A 232 23.74 2.86 -3.36
N SER A 233 22.98 3.76 -3.98
CA SER A 233 22.24 3.46 -5.21
C SER A 233 23.17 3.42 -6.43
N PRO A 234 22.79 2.71 -7.50
CA PRO A 234 23.58 2.67 -8.74
C PRO A 234 23.70 4.05 -9.43
N TYR A 235 22.86 5.03 -9.07
CA TYR A 235 22.86 6.36 -9.64
C TYR A 235 23.86 7.33 -8.96
N ALA A 236 24.42 6.96 -7.81
CA ALA A 236 25.38 7.78 -7.06
C ALA A 236 26.60 8.27 -7.87
N PRO A 237 27.33 7.42 -8.61
CA PRO A 237 28.46 7.89 -9.40
C PRO A 237 28.04 8.89 -10.50
N GLU A 238 26.88 8.66 -11.13
CA GLU A 238 26.37 9.56 -12.17
C GLU A 238 25.89 10.89 -11.58
N ALA A 239 25.29 10.89 -10.39
CA ALA A 239 24.90 12.10 -9.67
C ALA A 239 26.12 12.98 -9.31
N LEU A 240 27.21 12.38 -8.81
CA LEU A 240 28.46 13.11 -8.55
C LEU A 240 29.11 13.61 -9.84
N PHE A 241 29.05 12.83 -10.92
CA PHE A 241 29.52 13.27 -12.22
C PHE A 241 28.73 14.49 -12.75
N LEU A 242 27.40 14.48 -12.60
CA LEU A 242 26.58 15.65 -12.91
C LEU A 242 26.94 16.85 -12.04
N LEU A 243 27.29 16.65 -10.77
CA LEU A 243 27.75 17.74 -9.89
C LEU A 243 29.05 18.38 -10.40
N VAL A 244 30.01 17.57 -10.85
CA VAL A 244 31.25 18.08 -11.49
C VAL A 244 30.92 18.95 -12.70
N LYS A 245 30.09 18.44 -13.63
CA LYS A 245 29.67 19.18 -14.82
C LYS A 245 28.93 20.47 -14.47
N ASN A 246 27.97 20.36 -13.55
CA ASN A 246 27.14 21.46 -13.09
C ASN A 246 27.98 22.58 -12.46
N ASN A 247 28.94 22.24 -11.60
CA ASN A 247 29.79 23.24 -10.94
C ASN A 247 30.70 23.96 -11.92
N TYR A 248 31.26 23.23 -12.89
CA TYR A 248 32.08 23.84 -13.95
C TYR A 248 31.26 24.80 -14.82
N GLU A 249 30.11 24.35 -15.34
CA GLU A 249 29.24 25.22 -16.14
C GLU A 249 28.71 26.43 -15.35
N TYR A 250 28.40 26.21 -14.08
CA TYR A 250 27.98 27.28 -13.19
C TYR A 250 29.07 28.32 -13.08
N ALA A 251 30.32 27.90 -12.83
CA ALA A 251 31.48 28.80 -12.78
C ALA A 251 31.65 29.56 -14.10
N SER A 252 31.59 28.91 -15.26
CA SER A 252 31.73 29.58 -16.56
C SER A 252 30.69 30.68 -16.80
N LYS A 253 29.46 30.50 -16.27
CA LYS A 253 28.36 31.48 -16.39
C LYS A 253 28.32 32.51 -15.26
N SER A 254 29.33 32.52 -14.40
CA SER A 254 29.41 33.36 -13.21
C SER A 254 30.20 34.63 -13.41
N ILE A 255 29.92 35.64 -12.57
CA ILE A 255 30.79 36.80 -12.40
C ILE A 255 32.15 36.39 -11.80
N GLU A 256 33.22 37.09 -12.19
CA GLU A 256 34.62 36.76 -11.85
C GLU A 256 34.86 36.56 -10.34
N SER A 257 34.23 37.40 -9.49
CA SER A 257 34.35 37.30 -8.04
C SER A 257 33.84 35.98 -7.45
N LYS A 258 33.01 35.24 -8.19
CA LYS A 258 32.42 33.95 -7.79
C LYS A 258 32.95 32.75 -8.58
N GLN A 259 33.71 32.98 -9.65
CA GLN A 259 34.23 31.89 -10.49
C GLN A 259 35.16 30.98 -9.70
N LYS A 260 36.13 31.54 -8.98
CA LYS A 260 37.11 30.77 -8.20
C LYS A 260 36.45 29.82 -7.20
N GLU A 261 35.50 30.32 -6.42
CA GLU A 261 34.74 29.53 -5.43
C GLU A 261 34.06 28.32 -6.10
N ARG A 262 33.34 28.55 -7.20
CA ARG A 262 32.60 27.50 -7.93
C ARG A 262 33.52 26.49 -8.62
N LEU A 263 34.68 26.91 -9.10
CA LEU A 263 35.70 26.02 -9.65
C LEU A 263 36.33 25.13 -8.57
N ILE A 264 36.51 25.66 -7.35
CA ILE A 264 36.95 24.86 -6.20
C ILE A 264 35.89 23.80 -5.86
N GLU A 265 34.60 24.17 -5.83
CA GLU A 265 33.50 23.21 -5.63
C GLU A 265 33.47 22.14 -6.73
N CYS A 266 33.85 22.47 -7.97
CA CYS A 266 34.01 21.49 -9.04
C CYS A 266 35.15 20.52 -8.76
N ALA A 267 36.28 21.01 -8.25
CA ALA A 267 37.43 20.20 -7.90
C ALA A 267 37.09 19.21 -6.77
N GLU A 268 36.46 19.71 -5.70
CA GLU A 268 36.01 18.89 -4.57
C GLU A 268 35.01 17.80 -4.99
N ALA A 269 34.09 18.12 -5.90
CA ALA A 269 33.14 17.15 -6.44
C ALA A 269 33.83 16.02 -7.22
N TYR A 270 34.89 16.33 -7.97
CA TYR A 270 35.67 15.32 -8.68
C TYR A 270 36.48 14.45 -7.71
N ASP A 271 37.10 15.06 -6.70
CA ASP A 271 37.84 14.32 -5.68
C ASP A 271 36.92 13.34 -4.93
N ALA A 272 35.70 13.76 -4.60
CA ALA A 272 34.68 12.88 -4.02
C ALA A 272 34.30 11.73 -4.97
N LEU A 273 34.11 12.01 -6.27
CA LEU A 273 33.81 10.99 -7.28
C LEU A 273 34.97 9.99 -7.42
N ALA A 274 36.21 10.46 -7.53
CA ALA A 274 37.38 9.62 -7.69
C ALA A 274 37.68 8.77 -6.45
N ALA A 275 37.44 9.31 -5.25
CA ALA A 275 37.61 8.60 -3.99
C ALA A 275 36.57 7.49 -3.78
N GLN A 276 35.30 7.76 -4.11
CA GLN A 276 34.20 6.81 -3.89
C GLN A 276 34.04 5.82 -5.05
N PHE A 277 34.29 6.26 -6.29
CA PHE A 277 33.97 5.51 -7.51
C PHE A 277 35.12 5.55 -8.54
N PRO A 278 36.31 4.97 -8.24
CA PRO A 278 37.48 5.03 -9.10
C PRO A 278 37.29 4.36 -10.48
N ASN A 279 36.40 3.36 -10.57
CA ASN A 279 36.14 2.59 -11.79
C ASN A 279 34.89 3.08 -12.56
N PHE A 280 34.43 4.30 -12.32
CA PHE A 280 33.27 4.86 -13.01
C PHE A 280 33.54 5.05 -14.52
N ALA A 281 32.57 4.70 -15.36
CA ALA A 281 32.72 4.70 -16.82
C ALA A 281 33.18 6.06 -17.40
N ASN A 282 32.66 7.17 -16.87
CA ASN A 282 32.96 8.52 -17.37
C ASN A 282 34.01 9.25 -16.52
N ILE A 283 34.81 8.53 -15.71
CA ILE A 283 35.82 9.15 -14.84
C ILE A 283 36.86 9.96 -15.64
N ALA A 284 37.21 9.52 -16.84
CA ALA A 284 38.14 10.22 -17.72
C ALA A 284 37.58 11.58 -18.20
N GLU A 285 36.27 11.67 -18.43
CA GLU A 285 35.62 12.93 -18.77
C GLU A 285 35.59 13.87 -17.56
N ALA A 286 35.24 13.34 -16.38
CA ALA A 286 35.24 14.08 -15.13
C ALA A 286 36.64 14.67 -14.83
N LYS A 287 37.69 13.88 -15.05
CA LYS A 287 39.08 14.30 -14.89
C LYS A 287 39.47 15.44 -15.83
N ARG A 288 39.01 15.42 -17.09
CA ARG A 288 39.25 16.52 -18.04
C ARG A 288 38.62 17.83 -17.57
N ILE A 289 37.42 17.77 -16.99
CA ILE A 289 36.75 18.94 -16.42
C ILE A 289 37.53 19.45 -15.21
N TYR A 290 37.97 18.55 -14.33
CA TYR A 290 38.82 18.86 -13.19
C TYR A 290 40.12 19.58 -13.59
N ASP A 291 40.86 19.04 -14.55
CA ASP A 291 42.14 19.62 -15.01
C ASP A 291 41.94 21.02 -15.61
N LYS A 292 40.83 21.25 -16.33
CA LYS A 292 40.44 22.57 -16.81
C LYS A 292 40.14 23.53 -15.66
N ALA A 293 39.35 23.07 -14.68
CA ALA A 293 39.01 23.88 -13.52
C ALA A 293 40.26 24.31 -12.75
N LEU A 294 41.23 23.42 -12.53
CA LEU A 294 42.52 23.75 -11.90
C LEU A 294 43.31 24.79 -12.71
N THR A 295 43.34 24.65 -14.03
CA THR A 295 44.02 25.60 -14.92
C THR A 295 43.40 26.99 -14.79
N GLU A 296 42.07 27.08 -14.82
CA GLU A 296 41.33 28.34 -14.65
C GLU A 296 41.54 28.96 -13.26
N ILE A 297 41.55 28.15 -12.19
CA ILE A 297 41.87 28.60 -10.83
C ILE A 297 43.26 29.24 -10.78
N ASN A 298 44.26 28.62 -11.41
CA ASN A 298 45.63 29.14 -11.44
C ASN A 298 45.72 30.48 -12.20
N ILE A 299 44.96 30.63 -13.29
CA ILE A 299 44.87 31.90 -14.03
C ILE A 299 44.20 32.99 -13.17
N ILE A 300 43.15 32.67 -12.43
CA ILE A 300 42.50 33.65 -11.54
C ILE A 300 43.47 34.07 -10.42
N ASN A 301 44.22 33.11 -9.85
CA ASN A 301 45.21 33.39 -8.81
C ASN A 301 46.36 34.27 -9.31
N SER A 302 46.79 34.13 -10.58
CA SER A 302 47.87 34.95 -11.12
C SER A 302 47.43 36.39 -11.42
N LYS A 303 46.15 36.61 -11.76
CA LYS A 303 45.57 37.96 -11.94
C LYS A 303 45.35 38.74 -10.65
N GLN A 304 45.23 38.03 -9.52
CA GLN A 304 45.02 38.62 -8.19
C GLN A 304 46.33 38.99 -7.47
N LYS A 305 47.48 38.60 -8.02
CA LYS A 305 48.82 38.98 -7.54
C LYS A 305 49.29 40.24 -8.25
#